data_AF-A0A812P602-F1
#
_entry.id   AF-A0A812P602-F1
#
_cell.length_a   1.000
_cell.length_b   1.000
_cell.length_c   1.000
_cell.angle_alpha   90.00
_cell.angle_beta   90.00
_cell.angle_gamma   90.00
#
_symmetry.space_group_name_H-M   'P 1'
#
loop_
_entity.id
_entity.type
_entity.pdbx_description
1 polymer ?
#
loop_
_entity_poly.entity_id
_entity_poly.type
_entity_poly.pdbx_seq_one_letter_code
_entity_poly.pdbx_strand_id
1 'polypeptide(L)'
;MLRKGGLGGGQVAAAAPAKKKAKHPALGVVRLDYEYPPAPGDSDHPGSFGYEVYYRCCPGLTFEMCQEGHFPEDVERRFADAIKHLEARGCSAITGDCGFMMAFHVIARKIAAKPIFMSSMVQCPIIAASLEPKDQILLLTANDHHLKPQKTVLLSTCGFDVDEDRFIIKGCQMVPGFEAVALGGKVPLEKVQPGIVQLVKDTMKQHPRISAILLECTELPPYADALRYHTGLPVWDAVTAADFYISAHQDNPRFGHNDWQEAWDGTHEEYELGLNLTKDELSLVVSKHKWKEEKKSRALHKKKKLDKVQKKVRKQQSPMLGILRLDYNYPPAAGDIDHPGSYDYDVLFRVVPGFTFEMAQAGKLSPEVEKEFRLAVKWLEDKGCCGITGDCGFMMAFQPLAREVARVPCFMSSMMQCPMISVAFDKYDKVLILTANDDTLKPQKETLLSQCGFDVDDARFMIRGCQDVPGFDAVAKGEKVDTEYVQPGIVYMVKEILKKNASIRAILLECTELPPYADALRHETRLPVFDAITNADFFLSARQDNPRFGFNQWQLDWDGEQEDYEFGQHLTAEQAARLIN
;
A
#
# COMPACT_ATOMS: atom_id res chain seq x y z
N MET A 1 69.84 16.34 37.33
CA MET A 1 69.79 15.38 36.19
C MET A 1 68.37 14.80 36.17
N LEU A 2 67.32 15.39 35.59
CA LEU A 2 67.04 15.76 34.18
C LEU A 2 67.12 14.60 33.17
N ARG A 3 65.95 14.06 32.78
CA ARG A 3 65.45 13.74 31.42
C ARG A 3 64.04 13.14 31.56
N LYS A 4 62.91 13.84 31.32
CA LYS A 4 62.26 14.34 30.07
C LYS A 4 61.93 13.27 29.02
N GLY A 5 60.62 13.16 28.72
CA GLY A 5 60.04 12.63 27.47
C GLY A 5 58.72 11.89 27.73
N GLY A 6 57.56 12.22 27.19
CA GLY A 6 57.09 13.32 26.36
C GLY A 6 55.55 13.27 26.35
N LEU A 7 54.90 14.43 26.42
CA LEU A 7 53.45 14.57 26.26
C LEU A 7 53.13 14.41 24.77
N GLY A 8 52.62 13.25 24.38
CA GLY A 8 51.99 13.06 23.08
C GLY A 8 50.58 13.61 23.12
N GLY A 9 50.34 14.71 22.42
CA GLY A 9 49.01 15.26 22.20
C GLY A 9 48.16 14.25 21.42
N GLY A 10 47.14 13.71 22.07
CA GLY A 10 46.06 13.03 21.37
C GLY A 10 45.31 14.06 20.54
N GLN A 11 45.52 14.04 19.23
CA GLN A 11 44.62 14.69 18.29
C GLN A 11 43.23 14.12 18.53
N VAL A 12 42.34 14.96 19.07
CA VAL A 12 40.90 14.72 19.02
C VAL A 12 40.56 14.65 17.54
N ALA A 13 40.31 13.43 17.04
CA ALA A 13 39.81 13.23 15.70
C ALA A 13 38.52 14.06 15.60
N ALA A 14 38.55 15.08 14.75
CA ALA A 14 37.37 15.88 14.46
C ALA A 14 36.28 14.92 13.97
N ALA A 15 35.16 14.87 14.70
CA ALA A 15 33.99 14.11 14.28
C ALA A 15 33.67 14.49 12.84
N ALA A 16 33.60 13.49 11.96
CA ALA A 16 33.17 13.69 10.58
C ALA A 16 31.83 14.45 10.61
N PRO A 17 31.63 15.47 9.76
CA PRO A 17 30.37 16.22 9.76
C PRO A 17 29.21 15.24 9.56
N ALA A 18 28.24 15.26 10.48
CA ALA A 18 27.06 14.41 10.40
C ALA A 18 26.40 14.62 9.03
N LYS A 19 26.23 13.53 8.27
CA LYS A 19 25.52 13.59 6.99
C LYS A 19 24.12 14.15 7.24
N LYS A 20 23.69 15.10 6.42
CA LYS A 20 22.35 15.68 6.51
C LYS A 20 21.32 14.58 6.24
N LYS A 21 20.38 14.37 7.18
CA LYS A 21 19.28 13.41 7.03
C LYS A 21 18.43 13.76 5.81
N ALA A 22 17.84 12.73 5.21
CA ALA A 22 16.83 12.93 4.16
C ALA A 22 15.57 13.52 4.77
N LYS A 23 14.78 14.28 4.00
CA LYS A 23 13.46 14.71 4.49
C LYS A 23 12.52 13.52 4.59
N HIS A 24 11.60 13.58 5.55
CA HIS A 24 10.44 12.70 5.60
C HIS A 24 9.63 12.80 4.28
N PRO A 25 9.08 11.70 3.73
CA PRO A 25 8.26 11.79 2.53
C PRO A 25 6.97 12.58 2.79
N ALA A 26 6.48 13.19 1.72
CA ALA A 26 5.24 13.95 1.70
C ALA A 26 4.38 13.53 0.50
N LEU A 27 3.06 13.64 0.65
CA LEU A 27 2.09 13.40 -0.42
C LEU A 27 1.72 14.72 -1.10
N GLY A 28 1.65 14.72 -2.42
CA GLY A 28 1.05 15.80 -3.19
C GLY A 28 -0.39 15.47 -3.59
N VAL A 29 -1.32 16.40 -3.43
CA VAL A 29 -2.71 16.24 -3.87
C VAL A 29 -3.03 17.32 -4.91
N VAL A 30 -3.29 16.89 -6.14
CA VAL A 30 -3.85 17.75 -7.18
C VAL A 30 -5.33 17.90 -6.92
N ARG A 31 -5.78 19.15 -6.77
CA ARG A 31 -7.15 19.48 -6.42
C ARG A 31 -7.97 19.98 -7.59
N LEU A 32 -9.25 19.63 -7.60
CA LEU A 32 -10.27 20.34 -8.36
C LEU A 32 -10.40 21.78 -7.89
N ASP A 33 -11.01 22.63 -8.71
CA ASP A 33 -11.08 24.06 -8.45
C ASP A 33 -12.31 24.52 -7.65
N TYR A 34 -13.01 23.58 -7.00
CA TYR A 34 -14.16 23.85 -6.14
C TYR A 34 -13.79 23.79 -4.65
N GLU A 35 -14.48 24.59 -3.84
CA GLU A 35 -14.28 24.65 -2.40
C GLU A 35 -15.43 23.96 -1.67
N TYR A 36 -15.10 23.01 -0.80
CA TYR A 36 -16.00 22.35 0.11
C TYR A 36 -15.29 22.13 1.46
N PRO A 37 -16.00 21.83 2.56
CA PRO A 37 -15.39 21.58 3.85
C PRO A 37 -15.13 20.06 4.05
N PRO A 38 -13.92 19.56 3.73
CA PRO A 38 -13.62 18.14 3.81
C PRO A 38 -13.58 17.66 5.26
N ALA A 39 -13.71 16.35 5.47
CA ALA A 39 -13.62 15.71 6.78
C ALA A 39 -12.38 14.80 6.87
N PRO A 40 -11.84 14.52 8.07
CA PRO A 40 -10.82 13.48 8.22
C PRO A 40 -11.28 12.16 7.60
N GLY A 41 -10.42 11.54 6.80
CA GLY A 41 -10.70 10.45 5.86
C GLY A 41 -10.65 10.91 4.40
N ASP A 42 -11.00 12.16 4.12
CA ASP A 42 -10.94 12.73 2.78
C ASP A 42 -9.51 13.07 2.35
N SER A 43 -9.16 12.82 1.09
CA SER A 43 -7.89 13.24 0.48
C SER A 43 -7.62 14.73 0.64
N ASP A 44 -8.67 15.56 0.65
CA ASP A 44 -8.58 17.01 0.83
C ASP A 44 -8.43 17.48 2.29
N HIS A 45 -8.44 16.56 3.25
CA HIS A 45 -8.23 16.87 4.65
C HIS A 45 -6.85 16.37 5.13
N PRO A 46 -5.92 17.25 5.54
CA PRO A 46 -4.57 16.83 5.96
C PRO A 46 -4.59 15.82 7.12
N GLY A 47 -5.55 15.96 8.03
CA GLY A 47 -5.76 15.03 9.14
C GLY A 47 -6.14 13.59 8.75
N SER A 48 -6.30 13.28 7.46
CA SER A 48 -6.47 11.92 6.95
C SER A 48 -5.16 11.14 6.90
N PHE A 49 -4.01 11.84 6.96
CA PHE A 49 -2.69 11.28 6.69
C PHE A 49 -1.75 11.40 7.90
N GLY A 50 -0.87 10.41 8.05
CA GLY A 50 0.16 10.34 9.09
C GLY A 50 1.51 10.92 8.66
N TYR A 51 1.51 11.81 7.67
CA TYR A 51 2.67 12.43 7.06
C TYR A 51 2.26 13.74 6.38
N GLU A 52 3.21 14.62 6.08
CA GLU A 52 2.93 15.92 5.45
C GLU A 52 2.23 15.78 4.09
N VAL A 53 1.29 16.71 3.82
CA VAL A 53 0.53 16.74 2.57
C VAL A 53 0.51 18.15 1.98
N TYR A 54 0.89 18.25 0.71
CA TYR A 54 0.85 19.50 -0.05
C TYR A 54 -0.29 19.48 -1.07
N TYR A 55 -1.05 20.57 -1.12
CA TYR A 55 -2.20 20.71 -2.00
C TYR A 55 -1.93 21.69 -3.14
N ARG A 56 -2.37 21.35 -4.35
CA ARG A 56 -2.32 22.23 -5.50
C ARG A 56 -3.59 22.14 -6.33
N CYS A 57 -4.41 23.18 -6.24
CA CYS A 57 -5.53 23.41 -7.14
C CYS A 57 -5.06 23.48 -8.60
N CYS A 58 -5.80 22.82 -9.50
CA CYS A 58 -5.69 22.97 -10.94
C CYS A 58 -6.81 23.93 -11.43
N PRO A 59 -6.51 25.20 -11.73
CA PRO A 59 -7.56 26.16 -12.09
C PRO A 59 -8.36 25.73 -13.32
N GLY A 60 -9.70 25.79 -13.24
CA GLY A 60 -10.59 25.40 -14.33
C GLY A 60 -10.82 23.89 -14.47
N LEU A 61 -10.21 23.05 -13.63
CA LEU A 61 -10.51 21.62 -13.57
C LEU A 61 -11.73 21.38 -12.68
N THR A 62 -12.89 21.15 -13.30
CA THR A 62 -14.17 20.99 -12.60
C THR A 62 -14.50 19.52 -12.33
N PHE A 63 -15.47 19.31 -11.44
CA PHE A 63 -16.01 17.98 -11.15
C PHE A 63 -16.64 17.34 -12.38
N GLU A 64 -17.39 18.12 -13.17
CA GLU A 64 -18.04 17.66 -14.41
C GLU A 64 -17.03 17.18 -15.44
N MET A 65 -15.91 17.91 -15.62
CA MET A 65 -14.83 17.47 -16.53
C MET A 65 -14.26 16.11 -16.12
N CYS A 66 -14.12 15.85 -14.83
CA CYS A 66 -13.65 14.55 -14.33
C CYS A 66 -14.68 13.44 -14.60
N GLN A 67 -15.97 13.72 -14.43
CA GLN A 67 -17.04 12.79 -14.73
C GLN A 67 -17.14 12.47 -16.22
N GLU A 68 -16.95 13.48 -17.09
CA GLU A 68 -16.93 13.34 -18.55
C GLU A 68 -15.63 12.67 -19.05
N GLY A 69 -14.56 12.74 -18.26
CA GLY A 69 -13.27 12.11 -18.56
C GLY A 69 -12.44 12.83 -19.61
N HIS A 70 -12.67 14.12 -19.84
CA HIS A 70 -11.88 14.96 -20.72
C HIS A 70 -11.79 16.39 -20.19
N PHE A 71 -10.66 17.06 -20.41
CA PHE A 71 -10.53 18.50 -20.20
C PHE A 71 -9.95 19.20 -21.44
N PRO A 72 -10.19 20.51 -21.63
CA PRO A 72 -9.55 21.31 -22.69
C PRO A 72 -8.03 21.39 -22.54
N GLU A 73 -7.32 21.69 -23.63
CA GLU A 73 -5.84 21.77 -23.67
C GLU A 73 -5.26 22.76 -22.65
N ASP A 74 -5.93 23.87 -22.40
CA ASP A 74 -5.45 24.86 -21.44
C ASP A 74 -5.58 24.38 -19.98
N VAL A 75 -6.60 23.56 -19.67
CA VAL A 75 -6.74 22.88 -18.38
C VAL A 75 -5.69 21.78 -18.25
N GLU A 76 -5.40 21.03 -19.32
CA GLU A 76 -4.31 20.03 -19.34
C GLU A 76 -2.96 20.63 -18.95
N ARG A 77 -2.63 21.80 -19.53
CA ARG A 77 -1.39 22.51 -19.21
C ARG A 77 -1.33 22.89 -17.73
N ARG A 78 -2.43 23.40 -17.17
CA ARG A 78 -2.51 23.75 -15.74
C ARG A 78 -2.47 22.53 -14.83
N PHE A 79 -3.01 21.39 -15.28
CA PHE A 79 -2.90 20.11 -14.58
C PHE A 79 -1.45 19.64 -14.54
N ALA A 80 -0.71 19.77 -15.66
CA ALA A 80 0.72 19.51 -15.68
C ALA A 80 1.50 20.44 -14.74
N ASP A 81 1.20 21.74 -14.74
CA ASP A 81 1.81 22.72 -13.84
C ASP A 81 1.54 22.38 -12.37
N ALA A 82 0.33 21.90 -12.05
CA ALA A 82 -0.02 21.46 -10.69
C ALA A 82 0.84 20.29 -10.23
N ILE A 83 1.02 19.27 -11.08
CA ILE A 83 1.91 18.13 -10.81
C ILE A 83 3.35 18.62 -10.60
N LYS A 84 3.87 19.47 -11.50
CA LYS A 84 5.23 20.01 -11.40
C LYS A 84 5.46 20.87 -10.17
N HIS A 85 4.45 21.61 -9.73
CA HIS A 85 4.50 22.36 -8.49
C HIS A 85 4.69 21.43 -7.28
N LEU A 86 3.92 20.35 -7.20
CA LEU A 86 4.02 19.37 -6.10
C LEU A 86 5.37 18.65 -6.10
N GLU A 87 5.89 18.28 -7.28
CA GLU A 87 7.25 17.72 -7.41
C GLU A 87 8.33 18.70 -6.93
N ALA A 88 8.23 19.97 -7.35
CA ALA A 88 9.15 21.02 -6.91
C ALA A 88 9.07 21.26 -5.40
N ARG A 89 7.93 20.95 -4.77
CA ARG A 89 7.75 21.03 -3.33
C ARG A 89 8.33 19.83 -2.57
N GLY A 90 8.81 18.82 -3.28
CA GLY A 90 9.49 17.65 -2.73
C GLY A 90 8.56 16.49 -2.40
N CYS A 91 7.35 16.45 -2.96
CA CYS A 91 6.45 15.32 -2.78
C CYS A 91 7.10 14.02 -3.28
N SER A 92 6.93 12.95 -2.50
CA SER A 92 7.43 11.62 -2.81
C SER A 92 6.46 10.85 -3.71
N ALA A 93 5.16 11.12 -3.59
CA ALA A 93 4.10 10.59 -4.42
C ALA A 93 3.00 11.64 -4.64
N ILE A 94 2.18 11.48 -5.68
CA ILE A 94 1.12 12.43 -6.05
C ILE A 94 -0.21 11.70 -6.29
N THR A 95 -1.31 12.27 -5.82
CA THR A 95 -2.67 11.77 -6.06
C THR A 95 -3.63 12.90 -6.43
N GLY A 96 -4.89 12.55 -6.73
CA GLY A 96 -5.99 13.48 -6.96
C GLY A 96 -6.96 13.51 -5.76
N ASP A 97 -7.72 14.59 -5.64
CA ASP A 97 -8.79 14.74 -4.63
C ASP A 97 -10.14 14.18 -5.07
N CYS A 98 -10.23 13.59 -6.27
CA CYS A 98 -11.46 13.02 -6.82
C CYS A 98 -11.16 11.71 -7.54
N GLY A 99 -11.88 10.64 -7.21
CA GLY A 99 -11.64 9.32 -7.81
C GLY A 99 -11.93 9.26 -9.32
N PHE A 100 -12.78 10.14 -9.86
CA PHE A 100 -13.00 10.28 -11.30
C PHE A 100 -11.78 10.82 -12.06
N MET A 101 -10.76 11.38 -11.37
CA MET A 101 -9.50 11.74 -12.00
C MET A 101 -8.73 10.55 -12.57
N MET A 102 -9.17 9.31 -12.30
CA MET A 102 -8.65 8.12 -13.02
C MET A 102 -8.69 8.31 -14.55
N ALA A 103 -9.66 9.04 -15.09
CA ALA A 103 -9.70 9.43 -16.50
C ALA A 103 -8.40 10.10 -17.01
N PHE A 104 -7.71 10.83 -16.13
CA PHE A 104 -6.50 11.59 -16.45
C PHE A 104 -5.21 10.90 -16.01
N HIS A 105 -5.30 9.68 -15.45
CA HIS A 105 -4.15 8.95 -14.90
C HIS A 105 -3.03 8.72 -15.92
N VAL A 106 -3.39 8.38 -17.17
CA VAL A 106 -2.42 8.18 -18.25
C VAL A 106 -1.69 9.47 -18.63
N ILE A 107 -2.35 10.62 -18.54
CA ILE A 107 -1.74 11.94 -18.76
C ILE A 107 -0.82 12.25 -17.58
N ALA A 108 -1.32 12.08 -16.36
CA ALA A 108 -0.60 12.35 -15.12
C ALA A 108 0.75 11.62 -15.04
N ARG A 109 0.78 10.31 -15.30
CA ARG A 109 2.02 9.50 -15.23
C ARG A 109 3.04 9.80 -16.33
N LYS A 110 2.62 10.38 -17.46
CA LYS A 110 3.56 10.88 -18.49
C LYS A 110 4.24 12.18 -18.06
N ILE A 111 3.58 12.95 -17.19
CA ILE A 111 4.08 14.23 -16.70
C ILE A 111 4.97 14.01 -15.49
N ALA A 112 4.52 13.20 -14.53
CA ALA A 112 5.21 12.99 -13.27
C ALA A 112 6.50 12.17 -13.43
N ALA A 113 7.55 12.58 -12.74
CA ALA A 113 8.75 11.80 -12.45
C ALA A 113 8.62 11.01 -11.12
N LYS A 114 7.64 11.36 -10.28
CA LYS A 114 7.28 10.67 -9.04
C LYS A 114 6.11 9.71 -9.26
N PRO A 115 5.95 8.65 -8.43
CA PRO A 115 4.77 7.80 -8.50
C PRO A 115 3.51 8.64 -8.36
N ILE A 116 2.58 8.46 -9.29
CA ILE A 116 1.32 9.21 -9.35
C ILE A 116 0.14 8.27 -9.49
N PHE A 117 -0.90 8.44 -8.68
CA PHE A 117 -2.07 7.56 -8.62
C PHE A 117 -3.34 8.38 -8.45
N MET A 118 -4.12 8.54 -9.53
CA MET A 118 -5.24 9.50 -9.55
C MET A 118 -6.54 8.99 -8.89
N SER A 119 -6.57 7.73 -8.44
CA SER A 119 -7.73 7.14 -7.78
C SER A 119 -7.33 5.89 -6.99
N SER A 120 -8.09 5.57 -5.95
CA SER A 120 -7.92 4.33 -5.17
C SER A 120 -8.10 3.06 -6.03
N MET A 121 -8.76 3.16 -7.19
CA MET A 121 -8.95 2.05 -8.15
C MET A 121 -7.65 1.45 -8.69
N VAL A 122 -6.49 2.12 -8.56
CA VAL A 122 -5.19 1.50 -8.86
C VAL A 122 -4.91 0.24 -8.02
N GLN A 123 -5.62 0.07 -6.90
CA GLN A 123 -5.54 -1.11 -6.02
C GLN A 123 -6.31 -2.33 -6.54
N CYS A 124 -7.23 -2.16 -7.51
CA CYS A 124 -8.08 -3.26 -8.01
C CYS A 124 -7.29 -4.51 -8.46
N PRO A 125 -6.18 -4.41 -9.22
CA PRO A 125 -5.44 -5.59 -9.66
C PRO A 125 -4.91 -6.44 -8.50
N ILE A 126 -4.30 -5.80 -7.50
CA ILE A 126 -3.69 -6.51 -6.37
C ILE A 126 -4.76 -7.10 -5.44
N ILE A 127 -5.85 -6.37 -5.19
CA ILE A 127 -7.00 -6.87 -4.42
C ILE A 127 -7.59 -8.10 -5.13
N ALA A 128 -7.84 -8.00 -6.44
CA ALA A 128 -8.39 -9.09 -7.23
C ALA A 128 -7.44 -10.30 -7.29
N ALA A 129 -6.14 -10.10 -7.41
CA ALA A 129 -5.18 -11.20 -7.42
C ALA A 129 -5.18 -12.01 -6.10
N SER A 130 -5.55 -11.35 -4.98
CA SER A 130 -5.59 -11.97 -3.65
C SER A 130 -6.82 -12.82 -3.34
N LEU A 131 -7.83 -12.78 -4.22
CA LEU A 131 -9.13 -13.42 -4.03
C LEU A 131 -9.38 -14.44 -5.14
N GLU A 132 -10.22 -15.43 -4.86
CA GLU A 132 -10.62 -16.42 -5.87
C GLU A 132 -11.37 -15.73 -7.03
N PRO A 133 -11.22 -16.14 -8.32
CA PRO A 133 -11.81 -15.43 -9.45
C PRO A 133 -13.35 -15.35 -9.43
N LYS A 134 -14.01 -16.24 -8.70
CA LYS A 134 -15.46 -16.24 -8.49
C LYS A 134 -15.93 -15.24 -7.43
N ASP A 135 -15.02 -14.79 -6.57
CA ASP A 135 -15.31 -13.82 -5.53
C ASP A 135 -15.43 -12.42 -6.14
N GLN A 136 -16.32 -11.63 -5.56
CA GLN A 136 -16.69 -10.31 -6.06
C GLN A 136 -16.10 -9.20 -5.19
N ILE A 137 -15.79 -8.07 -5.82
CA ILE A 137 -15.29 -6.87 -5.15
C ILE A 137 -16.35 -5.78 -5.27
N LEU A 138 -16.78 -5.21 -4.15
CA LEU A 138 -17.70 -4.08 -4.12
C LEU A 138 -16.94 -2.77 -4.31
N LEU A 139 -17.22 -2.07 -5.40
CA LEU A 139 -16.72 -0.72 -5.67
C LEU A 139 -17.79 0.30 -5.26
N LEU A 140 -17.54 1.05 -4.19
CA LEU A 140 -18.41 2.17 -3.79
C LEU A 140 -17.90 3.48 -4.38
N THR A 141 -18.75 4.12 -5.18
CA THR A 141 -18.47 5.41 -5.81
C THR A 141 -19.50 6.44 -5.38
N ALA A 142 -19.22 7.72 -5.59
CA ALA A 142 -20.20 8.77 -5.38
C ALA A 142 -21.41 8.60 -6.32
N ASN A 143 -21.15 8.19 -7.56
CA ASN A 143 -22.18 8.04 -8.58
C ASN A 143 -21.83 6.94 -9.60
N ASP A 144 -22.60 5.85 -9.59
CA ASP A 144 -22.37 4.66 -10.44
C ASP A 144 -22.69 4.86 -11.92
N HIS A 145 -23.33 5.97 -12.31
CA HIS A 145 -23.55 6.30 -13.72
C HIS A 145 -22.29 6.82 -14.42
N HIS A 146 -21.27 7.26 -13.69
CA HIS A 146 -20.11 7.99 -14.23
C HIS A 146 -18.80 7.18 -14.28
N LEU A 147 -18.78 5.94 -13.77
CA LEU A 147 -17.63 5.06 -13.96
C LEU A 147 -17.62 4.37 -15.33
N LYS A 148 -18.80 4.14 -15.94
CA LYS A 148 -18.90 3.50 -17.27
C LYS A 148 -18.18 4.27 -18.39
N PRO A 149 -18.27 5.62 -18.48
CA PRO A 149 -17.47 6.40 -19.42
C PRO A 149 -15.95 6.13 -19.32
N GLN A 150 -15.46 5.74 -18.14
CA GLN A 150 -14.04 5.47 -17.89
C GLN A 150 -13.62 4.02 -18.17
N LYS A 151 -14.51 3.18 -18.73
CA LYS A 151 -14.26 1.75 -18.99
C LYS A 151 -12.87 1.46 -19.59
N THR A 152 -12.48 2.19 -20.63
CA THR A 152 -11.21 1.95 -21.33
C THR A 152 -9.99 2.20 -20.43
N VAL A 153 -10.00 3.28 -19.64
CA VAL A 153 -8.88 3.57 -18.73
C VAL A 153 -8.88 2.59 -17.56
N LEU A 154 -10.05 2.25 -17.01
CA LEU A 154 -10.17 1.29 -15.91
C LEU A 154 -9.65 -0.10 -16.31
N LEU A 155 -10.00 -0.58 -17.49
CA LEU A 155 -9.52 -1.87 -17.99
C LEU A 155 -7.99 -1.84 -18.22
N SER A 156 -7.48 -0.80 -18.88
CA SER A 156 -6.05 -0.73 -19.23
C SER A 156 -5.12 -0.35 -18.08
N THR A 157 -5.65 0.26 -17.01
CA THR A 157 -4.87 0.83 -15.90
C THR A 157 -5.12 0.08 -14.60
N CYS A 158 -6.39 -0.19 -14.29
CA CYS A 158 -6.82 -0.84 -13.06
C CYS A 158 -7.15 -2.33 -13.26
N GLY A 159 -6.97 -2.87 -14.46
CA GLY A 159 -7.09 -4.30 -14.74
C GLY A 159 -8.50 -4.87 -14.60
N PHE A 160 -9.56 -4.05 -14.71
CA PHE A 160 -10.93 -4.53 -14.66
C PHE A 160 -11.86 -3.87 -15.66
N ASP A 161 -12.79 -4.65 -16.22
CA ASP A 161 -13.90 -4.15 -17.00
C ASP A 161 -15.11 -3.86 -16.08
N VAL A 162 -15.70 -2.68 -16.22
CA VAL A 162 -16.89 -2.25 -15.48
C VAL A 162 -18.14 -3.07 -15.79
N ASP A 163 -18.13 -3.83 -16.89
CA ASP A 163 -19.22 -4.73 -17.28
C ASP A 163 -18.98 -6.19 -16.85
N GLU A 164 -17.84 -6.51 -16.23
CA GLU A 164 -17.58 -7.84 -15.67
C GLU A 164 -18.35 -8.07 -14.36
N ASP A 165 -18.81 -9.30 -14.15
CA ASP A 165 -19.50 -9.71 -12.92
C ASP A 165 -18.57 -9.73 -11.68
N ARG A 166 -17.27 -9.52 -11.86
CA ARG A 166 -16.29 -9.54 -10.76
C ARG A 166 -16.35 -8.29 -9.90
N PHE A 167 -16.67 -7.13 -10.49
CA PHE A 167 -16.67 -5.84 -9.81
C PHE A 167 -18.11 -5.30 -9.70
N ILE A 168 -18.66 -5.33 -8.49
CA ILE A 168 -20.00 -4.82 -8.22
C ILE A 168 -19.90 -3.33 -7.92
N ILE A 169 -20.29 -2.50 -8.89
CA ILE A 169 -20.27 -1.04 -8.73
C ILE A 169 -21.57 -0.57 -8.11
N LYS A 170 -21.48 0.21 -7.02
CA LYS A 170 -22.64 0.87 -6.39
C LYS A 170 -22.35 2.33 -6.07
N GLY A 171 -23.28 3.17 -6.48
CA GLY A 171 -23.24 4.59 -6.21
C GLY A 171 -23.94 4.97 -4.91
N CYS A 172 -23.42 5.99 -4.24
CA CYS A 172 -23.95 6.50 -2.97
C CYS A 172 -24.95 7.66 -3.16
N GLN A 173 -25.23 8.08 -4.40
CA GLN A 173 -26.05 9.25 -4.74
C GLN A 173 -27.50 9.21 -4.22
N MET A 174 -28.02 8.03 -3.86
CA MET A 174 -29.36 7.87 -3.30
C MET A 174 -29.38 7.80 -1.77
N VAL A 175 -28.21 7.84 -1.11
CA VAL A 175 -28.11 7.83 0.35
C VAL A 175 -28.43 9.24 0.88
N PRO A 176 -29.45 9.41 1.74
CA PRO A 176 -29.85 10.74 2.23
C PRO A 176 -28.71 11.48 2.93
N GLY A 177 -28.44 12.71 2.50
CA GLY A 177 -27.36 13.57 2.98
C GLY A 177 -26.06 13.43 2.18
N PHE A 178 -25.91 12.40 1.34
CA PHE A 178 -24.72 12.22 0.49
C PHE A 178 -24.77 13.07 -0.78
N GLU A 179 -25.94 13.62 -1.14
CA GLU A 179 -26.05 14.62 -2.21
C GLU A 179 -25.17 15.86 -1.99
N ALA A 180 -24.71 16.10 -0.76
CA ALA A 180 -23.75 17.15 -0.43
C ALA A 180 -22.45 17.05 -1.25
N VAL A 181 -21.96 15.84 -1.57
CA VAL A 181 -20.76 15.63 -2.41
C VAL A 181 -20.93 16.30 -3.77
N ALA A 182 -22.03 15.98 -4.47
CA ALA A 182 -22.33 16.56 -5.79
C ALA A 182 -22.61 18.07 -5.74
N LEU A 183 -22.97 18.60 -4.58
CA LEU A 183 -23.26 20.03 -4.37
C LEU A 183 -22.05 20.82 -3.84
N GLY A 184 -20.89 20.18 -3.62
CA GLY A 184 -19.73 20.81 -2.98
C GLY A 184 -20.01 21.27 -1.54
N GLY A 185 -20.93 20.59 -0.85
CA GLY A 185 -21.40 20.92 0.49
C GLY A 185 -20.74 20.08 1.58
N LYS A 186 -20.99 20.44 2.85
CA LYS A 186 -20.53 19.63 3.99
C LYS A 186 -21.35 18.35 4.12
N VAL A 187 -20.72 17.19 3.96
CA VAL A 187 -21.38 15.90 4.22
C VAL A 187 -21.65 15.72 5.73
N PRO A 188 -22.90 15.48 6.16
CA PRO A 188 -23.22 15.22 7.56
C PRO A 188 -22.94 13.75 7.93
N LEU A 189 -21.66 13.41 8.15
CA LEU A 189 -21.16 12.03 8.33
C LEU A 189 -22.05 11.14 9.23
N GLU A 190 -22.41 11.61 10.43
CA GLU A 190 -23.22 10.83 11.39
C GLU A 190 -24.62 10.46 10.85
N LYS A 191 -25.20 11.29 9.98
CA LYS A 191 -26.51 11.02 9.37
C LYS A 191 -26.39 10.08 8.17
N VAL A 192 -25.28 10.18 7.44
CA VAL A 192 -25.02 9.43 6.20
C VAL A 192 -24.54 8.00 6.50
N GLN A 193 -23.70 7.82 7.52
CA GLN A 193 -23.05 6.55 7.84
C GLN A 193 -24.03 5.36 7.94
N PRO A 194 -25.19 5.44 8.64
CA PRO A 194 -26.14 4.33 8.67
C PRO A 194 -26.66 3.95 7.28
N GLY A 195 -26.86 4.93 6.40
CA GLY A 195 -27.32 4.70 5.03
C GLY A 195 -26.27 4.03 4.16
N ILE A 196 -24.99 4.43 4.28
CA ILE A 196 -23.86 3.77 3.60
C ILE A 196 -23.72 2.31 4.06
N VAL A 197 -23.76 2.06 5.36
CA VAL A 197 -23.71 0.70 5.91
C VAL A 197 -24.88 -0.14 5.42
N GLN A 198 -26.08 0.43 5.37
CA GLN A 198 -27.27 -0.28 4.89
C GLN A 198 -27.19 -0.60 3.39
N LEU A 199 -26.75 0.36 2.57
CA LEU A 199 -26.51 0.16 1.13
C LEU A 199 -25.56 -1.03 0.88
N VAL A 200 -24.45 -1.11 1.63
CA VAL A 200 -23.49 -2.21 1.51
C VAL A 200 -24.10 -3.54 1.95
N LYS A 201 -24.81 -3.58 3.08
CA LYS A 201 -25.48 -4.81 3.55
C LYS A 201 -26.51 -5.33 2.55
N ASP A 202 -27.32 -4.43 1.98
CA ASP A 202 -28.31 -4.81 0.97
C ASP A 202 -27.65 -5.30 -0.31
N THR A 203 -26.52 -4.69 -0.69
CA THR A 203 -25.71 -5.14 -1.84
C THR A 203 -25.11 -6.52 -1.59
N MET A 204 -24.52 -6.77 -0.42
CA MET A 204 -23.98 -8.10 -0.05
C MET A 204 -25.08 -9.17 0.02
N LYS A 205 -26.31 -8.80 0.42
CA LYS A 205 -27.46 -9.72 0.39
C LYS A 205 -27.84 -10.12 -1.04
N GLN A 206 -27.71 -9.20 -1.99
CA GLN A 206 -27.97 -9.44 -3.42
C GLN A 206 -26.80 -10.17 -4.10
N HIS A 207 -25.58 -9.92 -3.64
CA HIS A 207 -24.32 -10.42 -4.18
C HIS A 207 -23.51 -11.14 -3.09
N PRO A 208 -23.89 -12.37 -2.72
CA PRO A 208 -23.29 -13.09 -1.58
C PRO A 208 -21.84 -13.51 -1.80
N ARG A 209 -21.28 -13.32 -3.01
CA ARG A 209 -19.87 -13.59 -3.31
C ARG A 209 -18.95 -12.39 -3.03
N ILE A 210 -19.48 -11.26 -2.59
CA ILE A 210 -18.65 -10.09 -2.23
C ILE A 210 -17.76 -10.46 -1.04
N SER A 211 -16.45 -10.37 -1.22
CA SER A 211 -15.44 -10.66 -0.19
C SER A 211 -14.48 -9.50 0.10
N ALA A 212 -14.59 -8.39 -0.65
CA ALA A 212 -13.79 -7.19 -0.45
C ALA A 212 -14.56 -5.93 -0.86
N ILE A 213 -14.17 -4.79 -0.30
CA ILE A 213 -14.74 -3.46 -0.59
C ILE A 213 -13.60 -2.51 -0.96
N LEU A 214 -13.79 -1.73 -2.03
CA LEU A 214 -12.96 -0.58 -2.37
C LEU A 214 -13.83 0.68 -2.41
N LEU A 215 -13.38 1.72 -1.71
CA LEU A 215 -14.00 3.05 -1.72
C LEU A 215 -13.29 3.90 -2.77
N GLU A 216 -14.00 4.15 -3.87
CA GLU A 216 -13.49 4.93 -5.01
C GLU A 216 -13.57 6.43 -4.75
N CYS A 217 -14.70 6.90 -4.20
CA CYS A 217 -14.88 8.31 -3.87
C CYS A 217 -14.04 8.69 -2.65
N THR A 218 -13.32 9.80 -2.75
CA THR A 218 -12.44 10.37 -1.72
C THR A 218 -13.19 10.83 -0.47
N GLU A 219 -14.50 11.05 -0.53
CA GLU A 219 -15.34 11.40 0.64
C GLU A 219 -15.98 10.18 1.34
N LEU A 220 -15.70 8.95 0.88
CA LEU A 220 -16.15 7.71 1.52
C LEU A 220 -15.23 7.09 2.61
N PRO A 221 -13.90 7.31 2.65
CA PRO A 221 -13.03 6.77 3.69
C PRO A 221 -13.48 7.06 5.14
N PRO A 222 -14.13 8.19 5.49
CA PRO A 222 -14.69 8.38 6.83
C PRO A 222 -15.66 7.27 7.30
N TYR A 223 -16.17 6.45 6.37
CA TYR A 223 -17.06 5.32 6.67
C TYR A 223 -16.36 3.95 6.67
N ALA A 224 -15.05 3.88 6.35
CA ALA A 224 -14.32 2.62 6.17
C ALA A 224 -14.39 1.70 7.40
N ASP A 225 -14.15 2.24 8.60
CA ASP A 225 -14.24 1.46 9.85
C ASP A 225 -15.64 0.92 10.10
N ALA A 226 -16.67 1.73 9.84
CA ALA A 226 -18.05 1.28 10.00
C ALA A 226 -18.36 0.11 9.05
N LEU A 227 -17.82 0.16 7.82
CA LEU A 227 -17.92 -0.93 6.86
C LEU A 227 -17.16 -2.17 7.33
N ARG A 228 -15.89 -2.04 7.76
CA ARG A 228 -15.10 -3.16 8.33
C ARG A 228 -15.85 -3.81 9.50
N TYR A 229 -16.27 -3.01 10.47
CA TYR A 229 -16.97 -3.46 11.67
C TYR A 229 -18.28 -4.21 11.35
N HIS A 230 -19.09 -3.68 10.43
CA HIS A 230 -20.42 -4.22 10.16
C HIS A 230 -20.47 -5.33 9.11
N THR A 231 -19.45 -5.44 8.26
CA THR A 231 -19.40 -6.45 7.19
C THR A 231 -18.41 -7.57 7.50
N GLY A 232 -17.38 -7.28 8.31
CA GLY A 232 -16.26 -8.18 8.52
C GLY A 232 -15.44 -8.40 7.25
N LEU A 233 -15.52 -7.52 6.25
CA LEU A 233 -14.74 -7.55 5.00
C LEU A 233 -13.58 -6.54 5.02
N PRO A 234 -12.46 -6.80 4.33
CA PRO A 234 -11.42 -5.80 4.11
C PRO A 234 -11.94 -4.63 3.26
N VAL A 235 -11.54 -3.42 3.64
CA VAL A 235 -11.93 -2.16 2.99
C VAL A 235 -10.67 -1.37 2.62
N TRP A 236 -10.47 -1.13 1.33
CA TRP A 236 -9.43 -0.23 0.80
C TRP A 236 -10.04 1.09 0.33
N ASP A 237 -9.24 2.14 0.29
CA ASP A 237 -9.67 3.49 -0.07
C ASP A 237 -8.51 4.36 -0.59
N ALA A 238 -8.73 5.68 -0.74
CA ALA A 238 -7.70 6.60 -1.23
C ALA A 238 -6.55 6.79 -0.23
N VAL A 239 -6.80 6.64 1.07
CA VAL A 239 -5.78 6.76 2.11
C VAL A 239 -4.92 5.50 2.13
N THR A 240 -5.50 4.30 1.99
CA THR A 240 -4.71 3.06 1.88
C THR A 240 -3.80 3.07 0.64
N ALA A 241 -4.28 3.62 -0.49
CA ALA A 241 -3.45 3.81 -1.68
C ALA A 241 -2.28 4.77 -1.42
N ALA A 242 -2.53 5.88 -0.73
CA ALA A 242 -1.50 6.86 -0.44
C ALA A 242 -0.46 6.33 0.55
N ASP A 243 -0.91 5.67 1.62
CA ASP A 243 -0.03 5.03 2.62
C ASP A 243 0.89 4.00 1.94
N PHE A 244 0.40 3.22 0.96
CA PHE A 244 1.21 2.28 0.17
C PHE A 244 2.38 2.93 -0.57
N TYR A 245 2.16 4.03 -1.30
CA TYR A 245 3.24 4.68 -2.04
C TYR A 245 4.18 5.50 -1.15
N ILE A 246 3.68 6.04 -0.04
CA ILE A 246 4.47 6.82 0.90
C ILE A 246 5.37 5.90 1.74
N SER A 247 4.86 4.77 2.24
CA SER A 247 5.64 3.82 3.05
C SER A 247 6.88 3.30 2.32
N ALA A 248 6.80 3.12 1.01
CA ALA A 248 7.94 2.72 0.18
C ALA A 248 9.12 3.72 0.19
N HIS A 249 8.92 4.95 0.67
CA HIS A 249 9.95 5.98 0.83
C HIS A 249 10.35 6.23 2.29
N GLN A 250 9.69 5.57 3.24
CA GLN A 250 9.91 5.78 4.67
C GLN A 250 11.03 4.88 5.19
N ASP A 251 11.77 5.43 6.13
CA ASP A 251 12.61 4.65 7.04
C ASP A 251 11.73 3.70 7.85
N ASN A 252 12.07 2.41 7.92
CA ASN A 252 11.30 1.46 8.70
C ASN A 252 11.84 1.42 10.14
N PRO A 253 11.09 1.91 11.15
CA PRO A 253 11.60 1.97 12.51
C PRO A 253 11.85 0.59 13.15
N ARG A 254 11.35 -0.49 12.54
CA ARG A 254 11.45 -1.86 13.06
C ARG A 254 12.76 -2.55 12.68
N PHE A 255 13.36 -2.18 11.54
CA PHE A 255 14.55 -2.85 10.97
C PHE A 255 15.25 -1.97 9.94
N GLY A 256 16.47 -2.33 9.53
CA GLY A 256 17.22 -1.59 8.52
C GLY A 256 18.17 -0.54 9.11
N HIS A 257 18.53 0.47 8.33
CA HIS A 257 19.54 1.47 8.70
C HIS A 257 19.11 2.34 9.86
N ASN A 258 17.83 2.70 9.91
CA ASN A 258 17.26 3.66 10.84
C ASN A 258 17.96 5.04 10.85
N ASP A 259 17.23 6.07 11.27
CA ASP A 259 17.76 7.41 11.54
C ASP A 259 18.44 8.13 10.35
N TRP A 260 18.27 7.63 9.12
CA TRP A 260 18.78 8.25 7.89
C TRP A 260 17.83 9.32 7.35
N GLN A 261 16.57 9.30 7.79
CA GLN A 261 15.51 10.20 7.43
C GLN A 261 15.07 11.03 8.66
N GLU A 262 14.68 12.29 8.43
CA GLU A 262 14.05 13.14 9.42
C GLU A 262 12.69 12.54 9.80
N ALA A 263 12.36 12.51 11.09
CA ALA A 263 11.01 12.22 11.53
C ALA A 263 10.06 13.34 11.09
N TRP A 264 8.81 13.01 10.76
CA TRP A 264 7.78 14.02 10.58
C TRP A 264 7.48 14.72 11.91
N ASP A 265 7.29 16.04 11.88
CA ASP A 265 7.07 16.86 13.07
C ASP A 265 5.62 16.78 13.62
N GLY A 266 4.75 16.01 12.95
CA GLY A 266 3.35 15.84 13.33
C GLY A 266 2.46 17.02 12.97
N THR A 267 2.97 17.97 12.17
CA THR A 267 2.22 19.16 11.73
C THR A 267 2.02 19.14 10.22
N HIS A 268 0.94 19.79 9.79
CA HIS A 268 0.61 19.97 8.39
C HIS A 268 0.66 21.45 8.04
N GLU A 269 1.04 21.78 6.82
CA GLU A 269 0.88 23.14 6.29
C GLU A 269 -0.63 23.47 6.15
N GLU A 270 -1.07 24.60 6.70
CA GLU A 270 -2.47 25.03 6.51
C GLU A 270 -2.71 25.38 5.05
N TYR A 271 -3.78 24.82 4.47
CA TYR A 271 -4.17 25.09 3.09
C TYR A 271 -5.59 25.64 3.01
N GLU A 272 -5.76 26.70 2.22
CA GLU A 272 -7.06 27.14 1.71
C GLU A 272 -7.03 27.13 0.18
N LEU A 273 -8.17 26.90 -0.47
CA LEU A 273 -8.24 26.83 -1.93
C LEU A 273 -7.64 28.11 -2.54
N GLY A 274 -6.67 27.91 -3.43
CA GLY A 274 -5.98 28.99 -4.12
C GLY A 274 -4.76 29.58 -3.40
N LEU A 275 -4.41 29.13 -2.18
CA LEU A 275 -3.24 29.63 -1.44
C LEU A 275 -1.93 29.56 -2.25
N ASN A 276 -1.78 28.50 -3.04
CA ASN A 276 -0.58 28.26 -3.85
C ASN A 276 -0.67 28.88 -5.26
N LEU A 277 -1.79 29.52 -5.63
CA LEU A 277 -1.98 30.10 -6.97
C LEU A 277 -1.48 31.55 -7.05
N THR A 278 -0.95 31.92 -8.21
CA THR A 278 -0.74 33.34 -8.57
C THR A 278 -2.09 34.05 -8.75
N LYS A 279 -2.08 35.39 -8.79
CA LYS A 279 -3.29 36.18 -9.02
C LYS A 279 -3.96 35.85 -10.37
N ASP A 280 -3.15 35.61 -11.40
CA ASP A 280 -3.64 35.29 -12.74
C ASP A 280 -4.27 33.89 -12.75
N GLU A 281 -3.62 32.90 -12.14
CA GLU A 281 -4.18 31.54 -11.98
C GLU A 281 -5.49 31.55 -11.17
N LEU A 282 -5.56 32.34 -10.09
CA LEU A 282 -6.78 32.46 -9.28
C LEU A 282 -7.95 33.06 -10.08
N SER A 283 -7.67 33.87 -11.11
CA SER A 283 -8.71 34.41 -11.99
C SER A 283 -9.37 33.34 -12.87
N LEU A 284 -8.66 32.23 -13.12
CA LEU A 284 -9.11 31.09 -13.93
C LEU A 284 -9.91 30.04 -13.15
N VAL A 285 -9.96 30.14 -11.81
CA VAL A 285 -10.81 29.29 -10.98
C VAL A 285 -12.28 29.61 -11.28
N VAL A 286 -13.03 28.61 -11.76
CA VAL A 286 -14.42 28.79 -12.21
C VAL A 286 -15.42 28.44 -11.13
N SER A 287 -15.12 27.45 -10.29
CA SER A 287 -16.03 26.93 -9.25
C SER A 287 -16.01 27.78 -7.98
N LYS A 288 -16.22 29.10 -8.13
CA LYS A 288 -16.32 30.09 -7.02
C LYS A 288 -17.63 29.92 -6.24
N HIS A 289 -17.84 28.77 -5.59
CA HIS A 289 -18.98 28.60 -4.69
C HIS A 289 -18.80 29.39 -3.38
N LYS A 290 -19.92 29.92 -2.88
CA LYS A 290 -20.04 30.91 -1.79
C LYS A 290 -19.75 30.32 -0.40
N TRP A 291 -18.59 29.74 -0.13
CA TRP A 291 -18.25 29.33 1.23
C TRP A 291 -17.96 30.53 2.18
N LYS A 292 -17.77 31.74 1.62
CA LYS A 292 -17.47 32.96 2.39
C LYS A 292 -18.59 33.46 3.31
N GLU A 293 -19.84 33.00 3.19
CA GLU A 293 -20.93 33.45 4.08
C GLU A 293 -20.95 32.75 5.45
N GLU A 294 -20.30 31.60 5.64
CA GLU A 294 -20.37 30.84 6.91
C GLU A 294 -19.13 30.94 7.82
N LYS A 295 -17.99 31.46 7.34
CA LYS A 295 -16.76 31.65 8.17
C LYS A 295 -17.01 32.49 9.43
N LYS A 296 -18.03 33.37 9.46
CA LYS A 296 -18.33 34.25 10.62
C LYS A 296 -18.79 33.52 11.89
N SER A 297 -19.09 32.22 11.85
CA SER A 297 -19.52 31.45 13.03
C SER A 297 -18.44 30.54 13.65
N ARG A 298 -17.25 30.44 13.05
CA ARG A 298 -16.23 29.43 13.38
C ARG A 298 -15.27 29.79 14.52
N ALA A 299 -15.75 30.48 15.55
CA ALA A 299 -15.00 30.68 16.78
C ALA A 299 -15.86 30.32 17.99
N LEU A 300 -16.17 29.03 18.21
CA LEU A 300 -16.45 28.52 19.58
C LEU A 300 -16.66 26.99 19.71
N HIS A 301 -16.72 26.19 18.65
CA HIS A 301 -17.05 24.77 18.78
C HIS A 301 -15.80 23.87 18.78
N LYS A 302 -14.96 24.04 19.81
CA LYS A 302 -13.82 23.14 20.08
C LYS A 302 -14.31 21.76 20.55
N LYS A 303 -13.82 20.71 19.88
CA LYS A 303 -13.41 19.36 20.35
C LYS A 303 -14.40 18.46 21.14
N LYS A 304 -15.48 18.97 21.73
CA LYS A 304 -16.27 18.26 22.77
C LYS A 304 -17.42 17.37 22.29
N LYS A 305 -17.72 17.28 20.99
CA LYS A 305 -18.94 16.59 20.51
C LYS A 305 -18.70 15.27 19.75
N LEU A 306 -17.53 15.02 19.18
CA LEU A 306 -17.27 13.76 18.48
C LEU A 306 -17.15 12.56 19.44
N ASP A 307 -16.63 12.79 20.65
CA ASP A 307 -16.48 11.74 21.68
C ASP A 307 -17.83 11.17 22.19
N LYS A 308 -18.96 11.85 21.96
CA LYS A 308 -20.25 11.51 22.58
C LYS A 308 -21.12 10.49 21.81
N VAL A 309 -20.66 9.99 20.67
CA VAL A 309 -21.35 8.91 19.93
C VAL A 309 -20.66 7.55 20.10
N GLN A 310 -19.68 7.45 21.03
CA GLN A 310 -19.14 6.18 21.52
C GLN A 310 -20.20 5.37 22.29
N LYS A 311 -21.20 4.85 21.56
CA LYS A 311 -21.92 3.66 22.02
C LYS A 311 -20.86 2.58 22.23
N LYS A 312 -20.95 1.87 23.36
CA LYS A 312 -20.18 0.64 23.66
C LYS A 312 -20.45 -0.40 22.56
N VAL A 313 -19.80 -0.25 21.43
CA VAL A 313 -19.67 -1.32 20.44
C VAL A 313 -18.80 -2.40 21.04
N ARG A 314 -19.11 -3.64 20.69
CA ARG A 314 -18.30 -4.79 21.11
C ARG A 314 -16.98 -4.69 20.35
N LYS A 315 -15.87 -4.52 21.08
CA LYS A 315 -14.55 -4.55 20.46
C LYS A 315 -14.34 -5.88 19.74
N GLN A 316 -13.85 -5.81 18.52
CA GLN A 316 -13.38 -6.96 17.74
C GLN A 316 -11.88 -7.16 18.01
N GLN A 317 -11.36 -8.35 17.69
CA GLN A 317 -9.92 -8.60 17.82
C GLN A 317 -9.14 -7.75 16.82
N SER A 318 -7.90 -7.41 17.20
CA SER A 318 -6.92 -6.83 16.28
C SER A 318 -6.69 -7.79 15.11
N PRO A 319 -6.38 -7.29 13.92
CA PRO A 319 -6.12 -8.13 12.77
C PRO A 319 -4.79 -8.87 12.91
N MET A 320 -4.77 -10.13 12.48
CA MET A 320 -3.61 -11.03 12.56
C MET A 320 -3.27 -11.55 11.16
N LEU A 321 -1.98 -11.60 10.84
CA LEU A 321 -1.46 -12.15 9.58
C LEU A 321 -1.12 -13.63 9.75
N GLY A 322 -1.50 -14.47 8.79
CA GLY A 322 -1.04 -15.84 8.69
C GLY A 322 0.17 -15.95 7.77
N ILE A 323 1.22 -16.65 8.19
CA ILE A 323 2.43 -16.86 7.39
C ILE A 323 2.62 -18.36 7.18
N LEU A 324 2.42 -18.80 5.94
CA LEU A 324 2.67 -20.17 5.51
C LEU A 324 4.16 -20.36 5.29
N ARG A 325 4.73 -21.32 6.01
CA ARG A 325 6.17 -21.58 5.97
C ARG A 325 6.53 -22.81 5.16
N LEU A 326 7.66 -22.73 4.45
CA LEU A 326 8.33 -23.91 3.93
C LEU A 326 8.72 -24.84 5.08
N ASP A 327 8.86 -26.13 4.77
CA ASP A 327 9.50 -27.10 5.64
C ASP A 327 11.01 -26.89 5.59
N TYR A 328 11.45 -25.79 6.16
CA TYR A 328 12.82 -25.31 6.12
C TYR A 328 12.99 -24.28 7.25
N ASN A 329 14.08 -24.39 8.02
CA ASN A 329 14.24 -23.61 9.26
C ASN A 329 15.61 -22.92 9.32
N TYR A 330 15.60 -21.64 9.70
CA TYR A 330 16.78 -20.80 9.88
C TYR A 330 16.50 -19.72 10.92
N PRO A 331 17.54 -19.05 11.45
CA PRO A 331 17.38 -17.85 12.27
C PRO A 331 17.09 -16.64 11.37
N PRO A 332 15.85 -16.10 11.34
CA PRO A 332 15.51 -14.97 10.48
C PRO A 332 16.09 -13.66 11.04
N ALA A 333 16.31 -12.67 10.17
CA ALA A 333 16.74 -11.33 10.58
C ALA A 333 15.52 -10.40 10.72
N ALA A 334 15.62 -9.34 11.54
CA ALA A 334 14.56 -8.32 11.55
C ALA A 334 14.40 -7.71 10.14
N GLY A 335 13.17 -7.63 9.64
CA GLY A 335 12.82 -7.31 8.25
C GLY A 335 12.45 -8.54 7.43
N ASP A 336 12.93 -9.72 7.81
CA ASP A 336 12.48 -10.97 7.22
C ASP A 336 11.00 -11.24 7.55
N ILE A 337 10.27 -11.81 6.60
CA ILE A 337 8.88 -12.22 6.77
C ILE A 337 8.73 -13.25 7.91
N ASP A 338 9.74 -14.08 8.15
CA ASP A 338 9.73 -15.08 9.22
C ASP A 338 10.10 -14.50 10.60
N HIS A 339 10.50 -13.23 10.67
CA HIS A 339 10.86 -12.58 11.92
C HIS A 339 9.65 -11.81 12.49
N PRO A 340 9.14 -12.17 13.68
CA PRO A 340 7.97 -11.51 14.28
C PRO A 340 8.14 -10.00 14.49
N GLY A 341 9.36 -9.55 14.82
CA GLY A 341 9.69 -8.12 14.95
C GLY A 341 9.65 -7.31 13.65
N SER A 342 9.34 -7.92 12.50
CA SER A 342 9.14 -7.22 11.23
C SER A 342 7.77 -6.55 11.13
N TYR A 343 6.86 -6.84 12.07
CA TYR A 343 5.45 -6.44 12.05
C TYR A 343 5.06 -5.55 13.23
N ASP A 344 4.00 -4.77 13.04
CA ASP A 344 3.34 -3.96 14.07
C ASP A 344 1.93 -4.48 14.39
N TYR A 345 1.72 -5.77 14.14
CA TYR A 345 0.51 -6.54 14.38
C TYR A 345 0.87 -8.01 14.60
N ASP A 346 -0.07 -8.77 15.16
CA ASP A 346 0.12 -10.20 15.40
C ASP A 346 0.36 -10.98 14.10
N VAL A 347 1.33 -11.87 14.16
CA VAL A 347 1.59 -12.86 13.11
C VAL A 347 1.49 -14.27 13.66
N LEU A 348 0.97 -15.18 12.84
CA LEU A 348 0.85 -16.58 13.16
C LEU A 348 1.50 -17.41 12.07
N PHE A 349 2.55 -18.14 12.45
CA PHE A 349 3.31 -18.98 11.52
C PHE A 349 2.68 -20.36 11.42
N ARG A 350 2.77 -20.97 10.23
CA ARG A 350 2.47 -22.39 10.10
C ARG A 350 3.29 -23.02 8.98
N VAL A 351 4.18 -23.93 9.37
CA VAL A 351 4.91 -24.80 8.43
C VAL A 351 3.98 -25.78 7.72
N VAL A 352 4.26 -26.04 6.44
CA VAL A 352 3.63 -27.09 5.63
C VAL A 352 4.56 -28.30 5.56
N PRO A 353 4.24 -29.42 6.25
CA PRO A 353 5.12 -30.60 6.26
C PRO A 353 5.47 -31.13 4.87
N GLY A 354 6.77 -31.31 4.61
CA GLY A 354 7.31 -31.79 3.33
C GLY A 354 7.36 -30.74 2.22
N PHE A 355 6.94 -29.48 2.46
CA PHE A 355 7.01 -28.43 1.45
C PHE A 355 8.41 -27.83 1.36
N THR A 356 9.22 -28.37 0.44
CA THR A 356 10.64 -28.01 0.32
C THR A 356 10.85 -26.76 -0.54
N PHE A 357 12.02 -26.13 -0.38
CA PHE A 357 12.45 -25.02 -1.22
C PHE A 357 12.51 -25.39 -2.71
N GLU A 358 12.96 -26.61 -3.03
CA GLU A 358 12.98 -27.11 -4.42
C GLU A 358 11.58 -27.24 -5.01
N MET A 359 10.58 -27.68 -4.22
CA MET A 359 9.19 -27.70 -4.67
C MET A 359 8.68 -26.29 -4.96
N ALA A 360 9.06 -25.31 -4.14
CA ALA A 360 8.69 -23.91 -4.34
C ALA A 360 9.31 -23.34 -5.63
N GLN A 361 10.60 -23.55 -5.84
CA GLN A 361 11.29 -23.15 -7.08
C GLN A 361 10.71 -23.85 -8.32
N ALA A 362 10.39 -25.13 -8.22
CA ALA A 362 9.78 -25.90 -9.30
C ALA A 362 8.31 -25.53 -9.56
N GLY A 363 7.66 -24.82 -8.63
CA GLY A 363 6.23 -24.49 -8.70
C GLY A 363 5.32 -25.72 -8.67
N LYS A 364 5.75 -26.81 -8.02
CA LYS A 364 5.03 -28.09 -8.04
C LYS A 364 5.12 -28.81 -6.69
N LEU A 365 3.96 -29.08 -6.10
CA LEU A 365 3.81 -29.90 -4.89
C LEU A 365 3.59 -31.38 -5.26
N SER A 366 3.95 -32.29 -4.35
CA SER A 366 3.39 -33.65 -4.39
C SER A 366 1.92 -33.63 -3.92
N PRO A 367 1.11 -34.65 -4.27
CA PRO A 367 -0.27 -34.73 -3.79
C PRO A 367 -0.40 -34.67 -2.25
N GLU A 368 0.56 -35.25 -1.54
CA GLU A 368 0.60 -35.25 -0.07
C GLU A 368 0.89 -33.85 0.48
N VAL A 369 1.86 -33.14 -0.11
CA VAL A 369 2.22 -31.77 0.31
C VAL A 369 1.13 -30.78 -0.07
N GLU A 370 0.48 -30.93 -1.23
CA GLU A 370 -0.68 -30.10 -1.60
C GLU A 370 -1.80 -30.22 -0.56
N LYS A 371 -2.09 -31.44 -0.11
CA LYS A 371 -3.08 -31.67 0.94
C LYS A 371 -2.70 -30.94 2.24
N GLU A 372 -1.44 -31.02 2.66
CA GLU A 372 -0.97 -30.30 3.86
C GLU A 372 -1.00 -28.79 3.68
N PHE A 373 -0.66 -28.28 2.49
CA PHE A 373 -0.74 -26.86 2.17
C PHE A 373 -2.17 -26.33 2.37
N ARG A 374 -3.16 -27.03 1.80
CA ARG A 374 -4.59 -26.68 1.96
C ARG A 374 -5.02 -26.71 3.44
N LEU A 375 -4.55 -27.70 4.21
CA LEU A 375 -4.82 -27.80 5.66
C LEU A 375 -4.16 -26.68 6.46
N ALA A 376 -2.97 -26.21 6.05
CA ALA A 376 -2.27 -25.11 6.69
C ALA A 376 -2.97 -23.78 6.46
N VAL A 377 -3.35 -23.48 5.22
CA VAL A 377 -4.16 -22.30 4.85
C VAL A 377 -5.43 -22.26 5.70
N LYS A 378 -6.17 -23.38 5.72
CA LYS A 378 -7.47 -23.42 6.39
C LYS A 378 -7.37 -23.19 7.90
N TRP A 379 -6.30 -23.69 8.52
CA TRP A 379 -6.09 -23.51 9.94
C TRP A 379 -5.66 -22.10 10.31
N LEU A 380 -4.82 -21.44 9.49
CA LEU A 380 -4.49 -20.02 9.71
C LEU A 380 -5.78 -19.20 9.70
N GLU A 381 -6.65 -19.45 8.72
CA GLU A 381 -7.98 -18.83 8.68
C GLU A 381 -8.84 -19.18 9.91
N ASP A 382 -8.90 -20.45 10.32
CA ASP A 382 -9.68 -20.90 11.48
C ASP A 382 -9.14 -20.34 12.81
N LYS A 383 -7.87 -19.93 12.85
CA LYS A 383 -7.24 -19.21 13.97
C LYS A 383 -7.54 -17.71 13.97
N GLY A 384 -8.18 -17.20 12.94
CA GLY A 384 -8.61 -15.80 12.85
C GLY A 384 -7.66 -14.91 12.06
N CYS A 385 -6.68 -15.46 11.34
CA CYS A 385 -5.88 -14.68 10.41
C CYS A 385 -6.80 -14.02 9.36
N CYS A 386 -6.65 -12.72 9.15
CA CYS A 386 -7.47 -11.96 8.20
C CYS A 386 -6.77 -11.68 6.85
N GLY A 387 -5.55 -12.20 6.70
CA GLY A 387 -4.78 -12.27 5.47
C GLY A 387 -3.75 -13.39 5.61
N ILE A 388 -3.33 -14.00 4.50
CA ILE A 388 -2.36 -15.12 4.50
C ILE A 388 -1.29 -14.85 3.44
N THR A 389 -0.01 -14.90 3.83
CA THR A 389 1.15 -14.80 2.94
C THR A 389 2.01 -16.06 3.03
N GLY A 390 2.95 -16.23 2.10
CA GLY A 390 3.98 -17.25 2.13
C GLY A 390 5.33 -16.68 2.54
N ASP A 391 6.18 -17.48 3.19
CA ASP A 391 7.52 -17.08 3.66
C ASP A 391 8.61 -17.08 2.58
N CYS A 392 8.26 -17.42 1.35
CA CYS A 392 9.20 -17.52 0.23
C CYS A 392 8.59 -16.86 -1.01
N GLY A 393 9.36 -15.99 -1.68
CA GLY A 393 8.90 -15.27 -2.87
C GLY A 393 8.48 -16.19 -4.03
N PHE A 394 9.05 -17.40 -4.10
CA PHE A 394 8.67 -18.45 -5.05
C PHE A 394 7.29 -19.08 -4.76
N MET A 395 6.62 -18.76 -3.65
CA MET A 395 5.27 -19.30 -3.38
C MET A 395 4.18 -18.72 -4.28
N MET A 396 4.51 -17.75 -5.14
CA MET A 396 3.58 -17.23 -6.13
C MET A 396 2.96 -18.32 -7.02
N ALA A 397 3.70 -19.40 -7.29
CA ALA A 397 3.18 -20.57 -8.01
C ALA A 397 1.93 -21.20 -7.35
N PHE A 398 1.77 -21.04 -6.04
CA PHE A 398 0.68 -21.60 -5.23
C PHE A 398 -0.36 -20.55 -4.82
N GLN A 399 -0.29 -19.33 -5.37
CA GLN A 399 -1.33 -18.31 -5.20
C GLN A 399 -2.74 -18.83 -5.53
N PRO A 400 -2.98 -19.56 -6.65
CA PRO A 400 -4.29 -20.15 -6.93
C PRO A 400 -4.73 -21.13 -5.86
N LEU A 401 -3.82 -21.98 -5.40
CA LEU A 401 -4.09 -23.01 -4.41
C LEU A 401 -4.50 -22.41 -3.05
N ALA A 402 -3.81 -21.35 -2.62
CA ALA A 402 -4.10 -20.68 -1.36
C ALA A 402 -5.50 -20.04 -1.35
N ARG A 403 -5.80 -19.22 -2.37
CA ARG A 403 -7.08 -18.50 -2.46
C ARG A 403 -8.27 -19.41 -2.80
N GLU A 404 -8.05 -20.58 -3.43
CA GLU A 404 -9.11 -21.56 -3.67
C GLU A 404 -9.72 -22.05 -2.33
N VAL A 405 -8.88 -22.13 -1.30
CA VAL A 405 -9.25 -22.66 0.03
C VAL A 405 -9.62 -21.56 1.02
N ALA A 406 -8.96 -20.40 0.95
CA ALA A 406 -9.20 -19.28 1.86
C ALA A 406 -10.42 -18.45 1.46
N ARG A 407 -11.05 -17.81 2.44
CA ARG A 407 -12.07 -16.75 2.28
C ARG A 407 -11.51 -15.37 2.61
N VAL A 408 -10.30 -15.33 3.14
CA VAL A 408 -9.52 -14.11 3.40
C VAL A 408 -8.49 -13.91 2.28
N PRO A 409 -8.03 -12.67 2.02
CA PRO A 409 -6.99 -12.41 1.04
C PRO A 409 -5.75 -13.30 1.23
N CYS A 410 -5.35 -13.99 0.17
CA CYS A 410 -4.06 -14.70 0.10
C CYS A 410 -3.11 -13.90 -0.78
N PHE A 411 -1.86 -13.71 -0.35
CA PHE A 411 -0.87 -12.96 -1.14
C PHE A 411 0.52 -13.56 -1.01
N MET A 412 0.77 -14.63 -1.78
CA MET A 412 1.91 -15.51 -1.57
C MET A 412 3.29 -14.92 -1.95
N SER A 413 3.34 -13.73 -2.55
CA SER A 413 4.59 -13.10 -2.97
C SER A 413 4.47 -11.58 -3.04
N SER A 414 5.56 -10.86 -2.76
CA SER A 414 5.61 -9.39 -2.90
C SER A 414 5.43 -8.93 -4.35
N MET A 415 5.63 -9.82 -5.33
CA MET A 415 5.41 -9.59 -6.77
C MET A 415 3.96 -9.24 -7.12
N MET A 416 3.00 -9.56 -6.25
CA MET A 416 1.60 -9.15 -6.41
C MET A 416 1.42 -7.63 -6.42
N GLN A 417 2.40 -6.88 -5.90
CA GLN A 417 2.42 -5.43 -5.93
C GLN A 417 2.77 -4.86 -7.31
N CYS A 418 3.40 -5.62 -8.21
CA CYS A 418 3.92 -5.10 -9.48
C CYS A 418 2.89 -4.37 -10.37
N PRO A 419 1.64 -4.84 -10.53
CA PRO A 419 0.63 -4.08 -11.27
C PRO A 419 0.37 -2.71 -10.64
N MET A 420 0.20 -2.65 -9.32
CA MET A 420 -0.03 -1.40 -8.57
C MET A 420 1.22 -0.50 -8.53
N ILE A 421 2.43 -1.05 -8.50
CA ILE A 421 3.66 -0.26 -8.59
C ILE A 421 3.78 0.34 -9.98
N SER A 422 3.67 -0.48 -11.03
CA SER A 422 3.94 -0.07 -12.41
C SER A 422 2.90 0.89 -12.98
N VAL A 423 1.65 0.84 -12.49
CA VAL A 423 0.59 1.75 -12.95
C VAL A 423 0.89 3.20 -12.56
N ALA A 424 1.64 3.42 -11.49
CA ALA A 424 2.01 4.76 -11.01
C ALA A 424 3.08 5.48 -11.85
N PHE A 425 3.64 4.80 -12.86
CA PHE A 425 4.71 5.31 -13.72
C PHE A 425 4.33 5.23 -15.20
N ASP A 426 5.04 5.98 -16.06
CA ASP A 426 4.83 5.90 -17.49
C ASP A 426 5.24 4.52 -18.04
N LYS A 427 4.71 4.14 -19.20
CA LYS A 427 4.97 2.83 -19.81
C LYS A 427 6.45 2.57 -20.19
N TYR A 428 7.30 3.59 -20.18
CA TYR A 428 8.74 3.45 -20.42
C TYR A 428 9.58 3.43 -19.14
N ASP A 429 8.99 3.79 -18.01
CA ASP A 429 9.64 3.69 -16.71
C ASP A 429 9.68 2.22 -16.27
N LYS A 430 10.75 1.89 -15.55
CA LYS A 430 11.07 0.51 -15.14
C LYS A 430 11.02 0.33 -13.63
N VAL A 431 10.69 -0.89 -13.22
CA VAL A 431 10.82 -1.36 -11.84
C VAL A 431 11.96 -2.37 -11.81
N LEU A 432 12.95 -2.15 -10.94
CA LEU A 432 13.99 -3.12 -10.64
C LEU A 432 13.45 -4.12 -9.63
N ILE A 433 13.49 -5.40 -9.96
CA ILE A 433 13.05 -6.49 -9.08
C ILE A 433 14.27 -7.27 -8.65
N LEU A 434 14.53 -7.35 -7.36
CA LEU A 434 15.62 -8.12 -6.77
C LEU A 434 15.07 -9.43 -6.22
N THR A 435 15.60 -10.55 -6.68
CA THR A 435 15.23 -11.90 -6.22
C THR A 435 16.46 -12.62 -5.68
N ALA A 436 16.26 -13.72 -4.97
CA ALA A 436 17.38 -14.54 -4.54
C ALA A 436 18.13 -15.15 -5.72
N ASN A 437 17.39 -15.59 -6.74
CA ASN A 437 17.95 -16.19 -7.94
C ASN A 437 17.03 -15.93 -9.15
N ASP A 438 17.54 -15.25 -10.16
CA ASP A 438 16.78 -14.90 -11.37
C ASP A 438 16.62 -16.04 -12.38
N ASP A 439 17.44 -17.09 -12.30
CA ASP A 439 17.25 -18.29 -13.10
C ASP A 439 16.04 -19.11 -12.67
N THR A 440 15.63 -19.00 -11.40
CA THR A 440 14.56 -19.81 -10.81
C THR A 440 13.19 -19.15 -10.81
N LEU A 441 13.04 -17.93 -11.34
CA LEU A 441 11.72 -17.29 -11.54
C LEU A 441 11.01 -17.72 -12.83
N LYS A 442 11.75 -18.24 -13.82
CA LYS A 442 11.21 -18.67 -15.12
C LYS A 442 10.04 -19.66 -15.01
N PRO A 443 10.05 -20.67 -14.10
CA PRO A 443 8.92 -21.60 -13.94
C PRO A 443 7.61 -20.93 -13.55
N GLN A 444 7.65 -19.74 -12.93
CA GLN A 444 6.47 -19.06 -12.38
C GLN A 444 5.84 -18.07 -13.33
N LYS A 445 6.45 -17.86 -14.50
CA LYS A 445 6.02 -16.89 -15.51
C LYS A 445 4.53 -16.97 -15.83
N GLU A 446 4.03 -18.17 -16.13
CA GLU A 446 2.63 -18.36 -16.51
C GLU A 446 1.68 -18.04 -15.34
N THR A 447 2.04 -18.46 -14.13
CA THR A 447 1.24 -18.15 -12.93
C THR A 447 1.26 -16.66 -12.62
N LEU A 448 2.42 -16.02 -12.63
CA LEU A 448 2.56 -14.58 -12.43
C LEU A 448 1.68 -13.77 -13.40
N LEU A 449 1.70 -14.15 -14.68
CA LEU A 449 0.91 -13.49 -15.71
C LEU A 449 -0.59 -13.76 -15.52
N SER A 450 -0.98 -15.03 -15.41
CA SER A 450 -2.40 -15.41 -15.35
C SER A 450 -3.09 -15.07 -14.04
N GLN A 451 -2.34 -14.96 -12.93
CA GLN A 451 -2.91 -14.78 -11.59
C GLN A 451 -2.74 -13.37 -11.03
N CYS A 452 -1.72 -12.63 -11.46
CA CYS A 452 -1.45 -11.27 -10.99
C CYS A 452 -1.41 -10.24 -12.12
N GLY A 453 -1.53 -10.64 -13.38
CA GLY A 453 -1.34 -9.71 -14.51
C GLY A 453 0.11 -9.21 -14.62
N PHE A 454 1.07 -9.95 -14.05
CA PHE A 454 2.48 -9.62 -14.09
C PHE A 454 3.19 -10.45 -15.16
N ASP A 455 3.61 -9.81 -16.25
CA ASP A 455 4.44 -10.46 -17.25
C ASP A 455 5.93 -10.28 -16.92
N VAL A 456 6.63 -11.36 -16.59
CA VAL A 456 8.09 -11.35 -16.35
C VAL A 456 8.89 -10.93 -17.60
N ASP A 457 8.31 -11.04 -18.79
CA ASP A 457 8.95 -10.63 -20.05
C ASP A 457 8.68 -9.15 -20.39
N ASP A 458 7.78 -8.48 -19.67
CA ASP A 458 7.54 -7.05 -19.90
C ASP A 458 8.82 -6.28 -19.56
N ALA A 459 9.35 -5.56 -20.56
CA ALA A 459 10.59 -4.81 -20.48
C ALA A 459 10.59 -3.70 -19.40
N ARG A 460 9.42 -3.37 -18.83
CA ARG A 460 9.28 -2.51 -17.64
C ARG A 460 9.83 -3.18 -16.39
N PHE A 461 9.86 -4.51 -16.29
CA PHE A 461 10.34 -5.22 -15.12
C PHE A 461 11.73 -5.76 -15.36
N MET A 462 12.70 -5.22 -14.61
CA MET A 462 14.09 -5.65 -14.68
C MET A 462 14.38 -6.57 -13.50
N ILE A 463 14.27 -7.88 -13.71
CA ILE A 463 14.54 -8.89 -12.69
C ILE A 463 16.05 -9.16 -12.60
N ARG A 464 16.61 -9.14 -11.39
CA ARG A 464 18.03 -9.43 -11.13
C ARG A 464 18.18 -10.27 -9.87
N GLY A 465 18.97 -11.33 -9.98
CA GLY A 465 19.28 -12.19 -8.86
C GLY A 465 20.44 -11.67 -8.00
N CYS A 466 20.36 -11.93 -6.70
CA CYS A 466 21.38 -11.55 -5.71
C CYS A 466 22.37 -12.68 -5.40
N GLN A 467 22.29 -13.83 -6.07
CA GLN A 467 23.09 -15.04 -5.79
C GLN A 467 24.61 -14.84 -5.87
N ASP A 468 25.08 -13.86 -6.65
CA ASP A 468 26.51 -13.58 -6.82
C ASP A 468 27.03 -12.51 -5.84
N VAL A 469 26.17 -11.99 -4.95
CA VAL A 469 26.59 -11.07 -3.88
C VAL A 469 27.28 -11.89 -2.78
N PRO A 470 28.53 -11.57 -2.41
CA PRO A 470 29.25 -12.32 -1.37
C PRO A 470 28.45 -12.42 -0.06
N GLY A 471 28.27 -13.64 0.44
CA GLY A 471 27.54 -13.94 1.67
C GLY A 471 26.03 -14.15 1.50
N PHE A 472 25.45 -13.78 0.35
CA PHE A 472 24.02 -13.97 0.10
C PHE A 472 23.68 -15.39 -0.37
N ASP A 473 24.67 -16.20 -0.73
CA ASP A 473 24.52 -17.64 -1.01
C ASP A 473 24.02 -18.44 0.21
N ALA A 474 24.10 -17.86 1.41
CA ALA A 474 23.50 -18.40 2.63
C ALA A 474 21.99 -18.66 2.48
N VAL A 475 21.24 -17.82 1.75
CA VAL A 475 19.80 -18.01 1.48
C VAL A 475 19.56 -19.36 0.80
N ALA A 476 20.33 -19.67 -0.25
CA ALA A 476 20.16 -20.91 -1.02
C ALA A 476 20.62 -22.16 -0.25
N LYS A 477 21.55 -22.01 0.71
CA LYS A 477 21.98 -23.09 1.60
C LYS A 477 21.09 -23.25 2.82
N GLY A 478 20.25 -22.25 3.03
CA GLY A 478 19.45 -22.18 4.20
C GLY A 478 20.21 -21.92 5.50
N GLU A 479 21.15 -20.98 5.45
CA GLU A 479 21.97 -20.55 6.58
C GLU A 479 21.57 -19.13 7.01
N LYS A 480 21.93 -18.75 8.25
CA LYS A 480 21.75 -17.37 8.71
C LYS A 480 22.54 -16.40 7.83
N VAL A 481 21.84 -15.43 7.23
CA VAL A 481 22.48 -14.34 6.47
C VAL A 481 23.11 -13.31 7.42
N ASP A 482 24.38 -12.96 7.17
CA ASP A 482 25.04 -11.82 7.81
C ASP A 482 24.66 -10.53 7.05
N THR A 483 23.57 -9.88 7.49
CA THR A 483 23.01 -8.72 6.82
C THR A 483 23.97 -7.53 6.78
N GLU A 484 24.80 -7.34 7.82
CA GLU A 484 25.79 -6.26 7.85
C GLU A 484 26.89 -6.48 6.82
N TYR A 485 27.36 -7.72 6.67
CA TYR A 485 28.37 -8.09 5.68
C TYR A 485 27.85 -8.00 4.24
N VAL A 486 26.61 -8.46 3.99
CA VAL A 486 26.02 -8.54 2.64
C VAL A 486 25.59 -7.18 2.11
N GLN A 487 25.07 -6.30 2.98
CA GLN A 487 24.42 -5.05 2.60
C GLN A 487 25.25 -4.14 1.66
N PRO A 488 26.56 -3.88 1.89
CA PRO A 488 27.36 -3.09 0.96
C PRO A 488 27.38 -3.66 -0.46
N GLY A 489 27.36 -4.99 -0.60
CA GLY A 489 27.32 -5.68 -1.89
C GLY A 489 25.99 -5.48 -2.62
N ILE A 490 24.86 -5.62 -1.92
CA ILE A 490 23.52 -5.35 -2.46
C ILE A 490 23.40 -3.89 -2.95
N VAL A 491 23.82 -2.94 -2.11
CA VAL A 491 23.81 -1.50 -2.46
C VAL A 491 24.70 -1.22 -3.68
N TYR A 492 25.89 -1.83 -3.74
CA TYR A 492 26.79 -1.68 -4.88
C TYR A 492 26.17 -2.22 -6.17
N MET A 493 25.62 -3.44 -6.14
CA MET A 493 24.93 -4.06 -7.28
C MET A 493 23.83 -3.15 -7.82
N VAL A 494 22.94 -2.66 -6.95
CA VAL A 494 21.82 -1.79 -7.35
C VAL A 494 22.34 -0.49 -7.97
N LYS A 495 23.34 0.16 -7.37
CA LYS A 495 23.93 1.38 -7.95
C LYS A 495 24.50 1.15 -9.34
N GLU A 496 25.18 0.04 -9.58
CA GLU A 496 25.72 -0.29 -10.91
C GLU A 496 24.61 -0.55 -11.93
N ILE A 497 23.49 -1.16 -11.52
CA ILE A 497 22.31 -1.33 -12.38
C ILE A 497 21.69 0.03 -12.74
N LEU A 498 21.48 0.89 -11.74
CA LEU A 498 20.89 2.22 -11.94
C LEU A 498 21.75 3.12 -12.84
N LYS A 499 23.09 3.06 -12.73
CA LYS A 499 24.01 3.77 -13.63
C LYS A 499 23.82 3.40 -15.10
N LYS A 500 23.45 2.15 -15.38
CA LYS A 500 23.23 1.63 -16.74
C LYS A 500 21.79 1.79 -17.22
N ASN A 501 20.84 2.10 -16.32
CA ASN A 501 19.41 2.08 -16.59
C ASN A 501 18.71 3.28 -15.91
N ALA A 502 18.84 4.46 -16.52
CA ALA A 502 18.27 5.69 -15.99
C ALA A 502 16.72 5.75 -16.02
N SER A 503 16.03 4.77 -16.60
CA SER A 503 14.56 4.69 -16.62
C SER A 503 13.97 3.95 -15.42
N ILE A 504 14.78 3.40 -14.51
CA ILE A 504 14.27 2.77 -13.28
C ILE A 504 13.72 3.85 -12.35
N ARG A 505 12.52 3.60 -11.80
CA ARG A 505 11.79 4.53 -10.91
C ARG A 505 11.39 3.91 -9.57
N ALA A 506 11.43 2.59 -9.45
CA ALA A 506 11.11 1.88 -8.21
C ALA A 506 11.94 0.60 -8.10
N ILE A 507 12.08 0.11 -6.88
CA ILE A 507 12.71 -1.17 -6.56
C ILE A 507 11.67 -2.03 -5.83
N LEU A 508 11.57 -3.30 -6.20
CA LEU A 508 10.81 -4.32 -5.47
C LEU A 508 11.77 -5.42 -5.03
N LEU A 509 11.72 -5.76 -3.75
CA LEU A 509 12.44 -6.87 -3.15
C LEU A 509 11.51 -8.08 -3.12
N GLU A 510 11.78 -9.03 -4.00
CA GLU A 510 10.98 -10.23 -4.18
C GLU A 510 11.28 -11.30 -3.13
N CYS A 511 12.56 -11.56 -2.86
CA CYS A 511 12.98 -12.47 -1.82
C CYS A 511 12.63 -11.90 -0.44
N THR A 512 12.07 -12.75 0.42
CA THR A 512 11.58 -12.43 1.77
C THR A 512 12.70 -12.13 2.76
N GLU A 513 13.96 -12.49 2.44
CA GLU A 513 15.17 -12.16 3.22
C GLU A 513 15.89 -10.88 2.72
N LEU A 514 15.38 -10.21 1.68
CA LEU A 514 15.89 -8.91 1.22
C LEU A 514 15.36 -7.65 1.94
N PRO A 515 14.18 -7.60 2.59
CA PRO A 515 13.69 -6.40 3.25
C PRO A 515 14.65 -5.76 4.28
N PRO A 516 15.53 -6.49 5.00
CA PRO A 516 16.55 -5.87 5.86
C PRO A 516 17.43 -4.84 5.14
N TYR A 517 17.55 -4.90 3.81
CA TYR A 517 18.32 -3.97 3.00
C TYR A 517 17.50 -2.77 2.45
N ALA A 518 16.19 -2.72 2.68
CA ALA A 518 15.30 -1.75 2.05
C ALA A 518 15.69 -0.30 2.37
N ASP A 519 16.00 0.01 3.62
CA ASP A 519 16.40 1.37 4.03
C ASP A 519 17.74 1.79 3.44
N ALA A 520 18.70 0.87 3.38
CA ALA A 520 19.97 1.12 2.72
C ALA A 520 19.75 1.51 1.24
N LEU A 521 18.83 0.81 0.57
CA LEU A 521 18.46 1.10 -0.81
C LEU A 521 17.70 2.43 -0.95
N ARG A 522 16.72 2.74 -0.07
CA ARG A 522 16.02 4.03 -0.06
C ARG A 522 16.99 5.19 0.18
N HIS A 523 17.87 5.04 1.17
CA HIS A 523 18.88 6.04 1.52
C HIS A 523 19.82 6.34 0.35
N GLU A 524 20.34 5.29 -0.30
CA GLU A 524 21.39 5.41 -1.30
C GLU A 524 20.87 5.69 -2.72
N THR A 525 19.61 5.35 -3.02
CA THR A 525 19.03 5.51 -4.37
C THR A 525 17.98 6.61 -4.46
N ARG A 526 17.32 6.96 -3.34
CA ARG A 526 16.15 7.87 -3.30
C ARG A 526 14.95 7.39 -4.11
N LEU A 527 14.92 6.12 -4.48
CA LEU A 527 13.78 5.48 -5.13
C LEU A 527 12.87 4.83 -4.07
N PRO A 528 11.56 4.72 -4.33
CA PRO A 528 10.69 3.88 -3.53
C PRO A 528 11.15 2.42 -3.59
N VAL A 529 11.17 1.77 -2.43
CA VAL A 529 11.48 0.35 -2.25
C VAL A 529 10.28 -0.35 -1.64
N PHE A 530 9.76 -1.32 -2.35
CA PHE A 530 8.67 -2.21 -1.94
C PHE A 530 9.23 -3.60 -1.62
N ASP A 531 8.58 -4.35 -0.75
CA ASP A 531 9.03 -5.66 -0.30
C ASP A 531 7.86 -6.53 0.23
N ALA A 532 8.16 -7.66 0.86
CA ALA A 532 7.13 -8.55 1.43
C ALA A 532 6.40 -7.92 2.63
N ILE A 533 7.07 -7.06 3.39
CA ILE A 533 6.48 -6.37 4.55
C ILE A 533 5.54 -5.26 4.05
N THR A 534 5.93 -4.47 3.04
CA THR A 534 5.02 -3.49 2.44
C THR A 534 3.75 -4.14 1.87
N ASN A 535 3.88 -5.36 1.32
CA ASN A 535 2.73 -6.12 0.83
C ASN A 535 1.80 -6.56 1.98
N ALA A 536 2.38 -7.12 3.05
CA ALA A 536 1.62 -7.53 4.22
C ALA A 536 0.90 -6.35 4.87
N ASP A 537 1.60 -5.24 5.09
CA ASP A 537 1.06 -4.00 5.67
C ASP A 537 -0.08 -3.45 4.81
N PHE A 538 0.03 -3.51 3.47
CA PHE A 538 -1.04 -3.12 2.56
C PHE A 538 -2.34 -3.93 2.78
N PHE A 539 -2.25 -5.26 2.87
CA PHE A 539 -3.43 -6.10 3.09
C PHE A 539 -3.98 -5.97 4.51
N LEU A 540 -3.13 -5.83 5.52
CA LEU A 540 -3.54 -5.68 6.91
C LEU A 540 -4.18 -4.32 7.18
N SER A 541 -3.71 -3.25 6.55
CA SER A 541 -4.29 -1.91 6.67
C SER A 541 -5.78 -1.88 6.33
N ALA A 542 -6.23 -2.73 5.39
CA ALA A 542 -7.64 -2.83 5.00
C ALA A 542 -8.53 -3.49 6.05
N ARG A 543 -7.93 -4.05 7.11
CA ARG A 543 -8.59 -4.71 8.24
C ARG A 543 -8.43 -3.95 9.56
N GLN A 544 -7.53 -2.99 9.59
CA GLN A 544 -7.21 -2.20 10.78
C GLN A 544 -8.18 -1.04 10.96
N ASP A 545 -8.41 -0.70 12.22
CA ASP A 545 -9.02 0.55 12.67
C ASP A 545 -8.11 1.72 12.29
N ASN A 546 -8.63 2.76 11.64
CA ASN A 546 -7.82 3.91 11.30
C ASN A 546 -7.70 4.86 12.51
N PRO A 547 -6.50 5.10 13.05
CA PRO A 547 -6.36 5.95 14.25
C PRO A 547 -6.67 7.42 13.98
N ARG A 548 -6.70 7.85 12.70
CA ARG A 548 -6.81 9.26 12.28
C ARG A 548 -8.25 9.70 12.05
N PHE A 549 -9.13 8.80 11.62
CA PHE A 549 -10.52 9.10 11.27
C PHE A 549 -11.39 7.84 11.29
N GLY A 550 -12.70 8.04 11.25
CA GLY A 550 -13.67 6.94 11.15
C GLY A 550 -14.38 6.70 12.47
N PHE A 551 -14.72 5.44 12.71
CA PHE A 551 -15.52 5.04 13.86
C PHE A 551 -14.67 4.94 15.13
N ASN A 552 -13.40 4.55 14.96
CA ASN A 552 -12.32 4.41 15.95
C ASN A 552 -12.67 3.56 17.19
N GLN A 553 -11.66 2.93 17.78
CA GLN A 553 -11.76 2.13 19.01
C GLN A 553 -12.74 0.96 18.91
N TRP A 554 -12.99 0.45 17.70
CA TRP A 554 -13.85 -0.72 17.48
C TRP A 554 -13.07 -2.05 17.48
N GLN A 555 -11.75 -1.98 17.40
CA GLN A 555 -10.84 -3.10 17.65
C GLN A 555 -10.19 -2.98 19.03
N LEU A 556 -9.69 -4.10 19.53
CA LEU A 556 -8.67 -4.11 20.56
C LEU A 556 -7.38 -3.55 19.95
N ASP A 557 -6.59 -2.87 20.78
CA ASP A 557 -5.24 -2.47 20.38
C ASP A 557 -4.37 -3.72 20.44
N TRP A 558 -3.43 -3.85 19.50
CA TRP A 558 -2.38 -4.85 19.64
C TRP A 558 -1.57 -4.53 20.90
N ASP A 559 -1.31 -5.52 21.74
CA ASP A 559 -0.61 -5.32 23.01
C ASP A 559 0.90 -5.14 22.85
N GLY A 560 1.41 -5.31 21.62
CA GLY A 560 2.83 -5.23 21.29
C GLY A 560 3.61 -6.47 21.72
N GLU A 561 2.92 -7.50 22.20
CA GLU A 561 3.49 -8.81 22.51
C GLU A 561 3.20 -9.75 21.35
N GLN A 562 4.18 -10.58 21.00
CA GLN A 562 4.07 -11.56 19.94
C GLN A 562 4.41 -12.92 20.53
N GLU A 563 3.58 -13.92 20.26
CA GLU A 563 3.86 -15.28 20.72
C GLU A 563 5.14 -15.80 20.03
N ASP A 564 6.08 -16.29 20.84
CA ASP A 564 7.27 -16.97 20.34
C ASP A 564 6.84 -18.21 19.55
N TYR A 565 7.41 -18.36 18.34
CA TYR A 565 7.16 -19.51 17.49
C TYR A 565 8.38 -20.41 17.42
N GLU A 566 8.22 -21.66 17.84
CA GLU A 566 9.15 -22.74 17.56
C GLU A 566 8.74 -23.47 16.26
N PHE A 567 9.70 -23.77 15.40
CA PHE A 567 9.43 -24.47 14.14
C PHE A 567 8.68 -25.78 14.37
N GLY A 568 7.48 -25.90 13.78
CA GLY A 568 6.62 -27.07 13.93
C GLY A 568 5.66 -27.04 15.15
N GLN A 569 5.69 -25.99 15.99
CA GLN A 569 4.86 -25.86 17.20
C GLN A 569 3.35 -26.04 16.96
N HIS A 570 2.88 -25.68 15.76
CA HIS A 570 1.46 -25.74 15.41
C HIS A 570 1.05 -27.00 14.64
N LEU A 571 1.92 -28.02 14.63
CA LEU A 571 1.66 -29.31 14.01
C LEU A 571 1.17 -30.35 15.02
N THR A 572 0.35 -31.29 14.54
CA THR A 572 0.13 -32.55 15.27
C THR A 572 1.39 -33.42 15.23
N ALA A 573 1.51 -34.39 16.14
CA ALA A 573 2.65 -35.31 16.15
C ALA A 573 2.81 -36.08 14.82
N GLU A 574 1.71 -36.45 14.16
CA GLU A 574 1.73 -37.12 12.84
C GLU A 574 2.20 -36.18 11.72
N GLN A 575 1.88 -34.89 11.79
CA GLN A 575 2.39 -33.89 10.86
C GLN A 575 3.86 -33.58 11.11
N ALA A 576 4.27 -33.43 12.38
CA ALA A 576 5.65 -33.18 12.76
C ALA A 576 6.58 -34.33 12.31
N ALA A 577 6.11 -35.58 12.37
CA ALA A 577 6.85 -36.74 11.88
C ALA A 577 7.09 -36.76 10.35
N ARG A 578 6.41 -35.88 9.60
CA ARG A 578 6.59 -35.70 8.15
C ARG A 578 7.45 -34.48 7.80
N LEU A 579 7.92 -33.72 8.80
CA LEU A 579 8.93 -32.71 8.58
C LEU A 579 10.22 -33.37 8.08
N ILE A 580 10.88 -32.73 7.12
CA ILE A 580 12.11 -33.24 6.52
C ILE A 580 13.38 -32.59 7.08
N ASN A 581 13.25 -31.49 7.84
CA ASN A 581 14.33 -30.75 8.49
C ASN A 581 14.37 -30.92 10.01
#